data_AF-A0A1Y1MIS5-F1
#
_entry.id   AF-A0A1Y1MIS5-F1
#
_cell.length_a   1.000
_cell.length_b   1.000
_cell.length_c   1.000
_cell.angle_alpha   90.00
_cell.angle_beta   90.00
_cell.angle_gamma   90.00
#
_symmetry.space_group_name_H-M   'P 1'
#
loop_
_entity.id
_entity.type
_entity.pdbx_description
1 polymer ?
#
loop_
_entity_poly.entity_id
_entity_poly.type
_entity_poly.pdbx_seq_one_letter_code
_entity_poly.pdbx_strand_id
1 'polypeptide(L)'
;ADNARLLTYAIPPGEASKSRETKAEIEDWMLSQKCTRDTVIVALGGGVIGDMIGYVAATFMRGVRFVQVPTTLLAMVDSSIGGKTAIDTPMGKNLVGAFWQPKRIYIDLA
;
A
#
# COMPACT_ATOMS: atom_id res chain seq x y z
N ALA A 1 8.00 22.16 14.41
CA ALA A 1 7.34 20.89 14.00
C ALA A 1 6.44 21.18 12.80
N ASP A 2 6.96 21.91 11.79
CA ASP A 2 6.14 22.71 10.87
C ASP A 2 6.33 22.35 9.40
N ASN A 3 6.66 21.09 9.09
CA ASN A 3 6.86 20.64 7.71
C ASN A 3 6.17 19.31 7.39
N ALA A 4 5.19 18.90 8.20
CA ALA A 4 4.35 17.76 7.85
C ALA A 4 3.46 18.17 6.67
N ARG A 5 3.58 17.44 5.56
CA ARG A 5 2.72 17.59 4.38
C ARG A 5 1.94 16.30 4.14
N LEU A 6 0.71 16.46 3.67
CA LEU A 6 -0.14 15.35 3.26
C LEU A 6 -0.18 15.30 1.73
N LEU A 7 0.09 14.14 1.16
CA LEU A 7 -0.03 13.88 -0.27
C LEU A 7 -1.11 12.83 -0.45
N THR A 8 -2.00 13.04 -1.42
CA THR A 8 -3.12 12.13 -1.72
C THR A 8 -3.02 11.65 -3.16
N TYR A 9 -3.25 10.36 -3.35
CA TYR A 9 -3.27 9.73 -4.66
C TYR A 9 -4.33 8.64 -4.69
N ALA A 10 -5.06 8.54 -5.79
CA ALA A 10 -6.09 7.53 -5.99
C ALA A 10 -5.71 6.65 -7.18
N ILE A 11 -5.86 5.33 -7.02
CA ILE A 11 -5.71 4.35 -8.09
C ILE A 11 -7.09 3.83 -8.51
N PRO A 12 -7.23 3.30 -9.73
CA PRO A 12 -8.46 2.61 -10.14
C PRO A 12 -8.86 1.51 -9.13
N PRO A 13 -10.16 1.24 -8.95
CA PRO A 13 -10.59 0.18 -8.06
C PRO A 13 -10.42 -1.21 -8.69
N GLY A 14 -10.22 -2.23 -7.85
CA GLY A 14 -10.29 -3.64 -8.25
C GLY A 14 -8.95 -4.31 -8.55
N GLU A 15 -9.00 -5.61 -8.84
CA GLU A 15 -7.82 -6.47 -8.93
C GLU A 15 -6.83 -6.06 -10.03
N ALA A 16 -7.30 -5.42 -11.10
CA ALA A 16 -6.44 -4.92 -12.18
C ALA A 16 -5.37 -3.94 -11.69
N SER A 17 -5.63 -3.28 -10.56
CA SER A 17 -4.67 -2.37 -9.93
C SER A 17 -3.62 -3.07 -9.09
N LYS A 18 -3.68 -4.40 -8.90
CA LYS A 18 -2.58 -5.18 -8.35
C LYS A 18 -1.58 -5.58 -9.43
N SER A 19 -0.98 -4.58 -10.09
CA SER A 19 -0.12 -4.78 -11.25
C SER A 19 1.26 -4.11 -11.12
N ARG A 20 2.19 -4.48 -11.99
CA ARG A 20 3.52 -3.85 -12.05
C ARG A 20 3.41 -2.37 -12.46
N GLU A 21 2.47 -2.10 -13.35
CA GLU A 21 2.22 -0.78 -13.92
C GLU A 21 1.71 0.18 -12.84
N THR A 22 0.70 -0.25 -12.07
CA THR A 22 0.15 0.56 -10.98
C THR A 22 1.20 0.81 -9.90
N LYS A 23 2.04 -0.19 -9.59
CA LYS A 23 3.17 -0.04 -8.66
C LYS A 23 4.14 1.05 -9.14
N ALA A 24 4.55 0.99 -10.40
CA ALA A 24 5.46 1.97 -10.98
C ALA A 24 4.85 3.38 -11.00
N GLU A 25 3.58 3.50 -11.39
CA GLU A 25 2.84 4.77 -11.38
C GLU A 25 2.84 5.44 -10.00
N ILE A 26 2.57 4.67 -8.94
CA ILE A 26 2.60 5.18 -7.56
C ILE A 26 4.02 5.59 -7.16
N GLU A 27 5.03 4.75 -7.42
CA GLU A 27 6.42 5.02 -7.04
C GLU A 27 6.98 6.26 -7.76
N ASP A 28 6.73 6.40 -9.06
CA ASP A 28 7.15 7.54 -9.87
C ASP A 28 6.46 8.82 -9.41
N TRP A 29 5.16 8.75 -9.09
CA TRP A 29 4.44 9.87 -8.50
C TRP A 29 5.05 10.28 -7.14
N MET A 30 5.32 9.32 -6.24
CA MET A 30 5.96 9.61 -4.96
C MET A 30 7.35 10.27 -5.12
N LEU A 31 8.14 9.81 -6.09
CA LEU A 31 9.45 10.39 -6.41
C LEU A 31 9.29 11.83 -6.96
N SER A 32 8.29 12.08 -7.81
CA SER A 32 7.97 13.43 -8.32
C SER A 32 7.63 14.42 -7.20
N GLN A 33 7.01 13.92 -6.12
CA GLN A 33 6.68 14.69 -4.94
C GLN A 33 7.87 14.86 -3.99
N LYS A 34 9.05 14.31 -4.31
CA LYS A 34 10.25 14.32 -3.45
C LYS A 34 10.03 13.60 -2.12
N CYS A 35 9.29 12.48 -2.13
CA CYS A 35 9.15 11.63 -0.94
C CYS A 35 10.51 11.04 -0.55
N THR A 36 10.87 11.16 0.72
CA THR A 36 12.12 10.65 1.31
C THR A 36 11.85 9.44 2.22
N ARG A 37 12.89 8.85 2.81
CA ARG A 37 12.78 7.60 3.58
C ARG A 37 11.98 7.72 4.88
N ASP A 38 11.76 8.95 5.35
CA ASP A 38 10.90 9.25 6.50
C ASP A 38 9.39 9.21 6.15
N THR A 39 9.03 9.08 4.88
CA THR A 39 7.63 8.96 4.43
C THR A 39 6.88 7.91 5.24
N VAL A 40 5.64 8.24 5.60
CA VAL A 40 4.68 7.31 6.18
C VAL A 40 3.52 7.17 5.20
N ILE A 41 3.34 5.96 4.68
CA ILE A 41 2.28 5.65 3.73
C ILE A 41 1.01 5.23 4.49
N VAL A 42 -0.16 5.69 4.04
CA VAL A 42 -1.47 5.29 4.59
C VAL A 42 -2.22 4.53 3.51
N ALA A 43 -2.41 3.22 3.72
CA ALA A 43 -3.19 2.36 2.83
C ALA A 43 -4.67 2.41 3.25
N LEU A 44 -5.46 3.29 2.61
CA LEU A 44 -6.88 3.47 2.88
C LEU A 44 -7.72 2.75 1.81
N GLY A 45 -8.32 1.61 2.17
CA GLY A 45 -9.14 0.83 1.23
C GLY A 45 -9.30 -0.64 1.61
N GLY A 46 -9.75 -1.45 0.65
CA GLY A 46 -9.85 -2.91 0.81
C GLY A 46 -8.51 -3.63 0.60
N GLY A 47 -8.57 -4.96 0.44
CA GLY A 47 -7.36 -5.80 0.28
C GLY A 47 -6.49 -5.48 -0.93
N VAL A 48 -7.08 -5.00 -2.03
CA VAL A 48 -6.34 -4.52 -3.21
C VAL A 48 -5.39 -3.38 -2.82
N ILE A 49 -5.90 -2.39 -2.10
CA ILE A 49 -5.11 -1.24 -1.62
C ILE A 49 -4.07 -1.72 -0.61
N GLY A 50 -4.48 -2.56 0.35
CA GLY A 50 -3.57 -3.09 1.37
C GLY A 50 -2.35 -3.82 0.78
N ASP A 51 -2.56 -4.67 -0.22
CA ASP A 51 -1.51 -5.42 -0.89
C ASP A 51 -0.61 -4.51 -1.75
N MET A 52 -1.22 -3.71 -2.63
CA MET A 52 -0.48 -2.85 -3.57
C MET A 52 0.35 -1.80 -2.82
N ILE A 53 -0.29 -1.05 -1.93
CA ILE A 53 0.36 0.05 -1.20
C ILE A 53 1.32 -0.49 -0.15
N GLY A 54 1.01 -1.66 0.45
CA GLY A 54 1.95 -2.36 1.31
C GLY A 54 3.21 -2.79 0.56
N TYR A 55 3.10 -3.24 -0.69
CA TYR A 55 4.25 -3.67 -1.47
C TYR A 55 5.08 -2.47 -1.96
N VAL A 56 4.42 -1.37 -2.35
CA VAL A 56 5.09 -0.08 -2.56
C VAL A 56 5.86 0.34 -1.30
N ALA A 57 5.24 0.25 -0.12
CA ALA A 57 5.92 0.60 1.14
C ALA A 57 7.12 -0.30 1.44
N ALA A 58 7.06 -1.58 1.07
CA ALA A 58 8.15 -2.54 1.25
C ALA A 58 9.35 -2.22 0.35
N THR A 59 9.11 -1.74 -0.88
CA THR A 59 10.18 -1.55 -1.89
C THR A 59 10.65 -0.11 -2.02
N PHE A 60 9.79 0.88 -1.77
CA PHE A 60 10.14 2.29 -1.89
C PHE A 60 11.30 2.64 -0.95
N MET A 61 12.41 3.11 -1.52
CA MET A 61 13.68 3.34 -0.81
C MET A 61 14.15 2.16 0.06
N ARG A 62 13.89 0.92 -0.39
CA ARG A 62 14.18 -0.33 0.33
C ARG A 62 13.44 -0.45 1.68
N GLY A 63 12.25 0.15 1.76
CA GLY A 63 11.36 0.03 2.90
C GLY A 63 11.13 1.37 3.60
N VAL A 64 9.86 1.76 3.67
CA VAL A 64 9.36 2.88 4.46
C VAL A 64 8.20 2.45 5.36
N ARG A 65 7.85 3.29 6.32
CA ARG A 65 6.77 2.99 7.26
C ARG A 65 5.43 3.10 6.54
N PHE A 66 4.50 2.22 6.88
CA PHE A 66 3.11 2.38 6.46
C PHE A 66 2.14 1.90 7.52
N VAL A 67 0.87 2.29 7.35
CA VAL A 67 -0.27 1.87 8.17
C VAL A 67 -1.41 1.41 7.27
N GLN A 68 -2.23 0.50 7.79
CA GLN A 68 -3.44 0.01 7.14
C GLN A 68 -4.66 0.72 7.73
N VAL A 69 -5.59 1.16 6.87
CA VAL A 69 -6.92 1.63 7.23
C VAL A 69 -7.93 0.84 6.39
N PRO A 70 -8.22 -0.42 6.76
CA PRO A 70 -9.11 -1.29 6.00
C PRO A 70 -10.55 -0.77 5.96
N THR A 71 -11.13 -0.70 4.76
CA THR A 71 -12.50 -0.20 4.55
C THR A 71 -13.48 -1.28 4.08
N THR A 72 -13.02 -2.51 3.86
CA THR A 72 -13.88 -3.64 3.51
C THR A 72 -13.82 -4.69 4.61
N LEU A 73 -14.92 -5.43 4.80
CA LEU A 73 -15.00 -6.50 5.79
C LEU A 73 -13.85 -7.51 5.63
N LEU A 74 -13.57 -7.94 4.38
CA LEU A 74 -12.46 -8.84 4.07
C LEU A 74 -11.11 -8.28 4.55
N ALA A 75 -10.87 -6.98 4.36
CA ALA A 75 -9.63 -6.36 4.78
C ALA A 75 -9.53 -6.22 6.30
N MET A 76 -10.64 -5.95 6.98
CA MET A 76 -10.68 -5.84 8.44
C MET A 76 -10.36 -7.18 9.12
N VAL A 77 -10.78 -8.31 8.54
CA VAL A 77 -10.65 -9.63 9.19
C VAL A 77 -9.49 -10.48 8.67
N ASP A 78 -8.90 -10.14 7.52
CA ASP A 78 -7.84 -10.94 6.89
C ASP A 78 -6.75 -10.06 6.27
N SER A 79 -7.02 -9.41 5.14
CA SER A 79 -5.93 -8.91 4.27
C SER A 79 -5.11 -7.75 4.85
N SER A 80 -5.61 -6.99 5.83
CA SER A 80 -4.81 -5.94 6.48
C SER A 80 -3.82 -6.49 7.51
N ILE A 81 -3.98 -7.75 7.93
CA ILE A 81 -3.25 -8.39 9.02
C ILE A 81 -2.17 -9.32 8.43
N GLY A 82 -1.02 -9.40 9.09
CA GLY A 82 0.05 -10.34 8.75
C GLY A 82 1.11 -9.83 7.79
N GLY A 83 0.91 -8.64 7.18
CA GLY A 83 1.94 -7.94 6.40
C GLY A 83 2.33 -8.65 5.10
N LYS A 84 1.48 -9.54 4.57
CA LYS A 84 1.62 -10.03 3.20
C LYS A 84 1.21 -8.92 2.26
N THR A 85 2.09 -8.61 1.31
CA THR A 85 1.86 -7.57 0.31
C THR A 85 2.27 -8.13 -1.04
N ALA A 86 1.46 -7.93 -2.07
CA ALA A 86 1.73 -8.59 -3.34
C ALA A 86 1.05 -7.90 -4.53
N ILE A 87 1.53 -8.27 -5.71
CA ILE A 87 0.95 -7.93 -7.01
C ILE A 87 0.72 -9.21 -7.80
N ASP A 88 -0.22 -9.11 -8.73
CA ASP A 88 -0.54 -10.17 -9.65
C ASP A 88 0.38 -10.11 -10.88
N THR A 89 0.49 -11.24 -11.55
CA THR A 89 1.19 -11.37 -12.83
C THR A 89 0.27 -12.10 -13.81
N PRO A 90 0.56 -12.10 -15.13
CA PRO A 90 -0.19 -12.92 -16.07
C PRO A 90 -0.23 -14.42 -15.72
N MET A 91 0.71 -14.90 -14.90
CA MET A 91 0.81 -16.29 -14.47
C MET A 91 -0.03 -16.62 -13.23
N GLY A 92 -0.59 -15.62 -12.54
CA GLY A 92 -1.41 -15.85 -11.36
C GLY A 92 -1.31 -14.75 -10.30
N LYS A 93 -2.07 -14.97 -9.23
CA LYS A 93 -2.26 -14.01 -8.14
C LYS A 93 -1.15 -14.07 -7.10
N ASN A 94 -0.80 -12.91 -6.57
CA ASN A 94 0.13 -12.76 -5.43
C ASN A 94 1.50 -13.43 -5.60
N LEU A 95 1.95 -13.67 -6.83
CA LEU A 95 3.19 -14.41 -7.09
C LEU A 95 4.45 -13.56 -6.84
N VAL A 96 4.31 -12.24 -6.84
CA VAL A 96 5.39 -11.29 -6.59
C VAL A 96 4.97 -10.37 -5.45
N GLY A 97 5.79 -10.27 -4.41
CA GLY A 97 5.43 -9.50 -3.23
C GLY A 97 6.53 -9.48 -2.18
N ALA A 98 6.17 -8.98 -1.00
CA ALA A 98 7.05 -8.93 0.16
C ALA A 98 6.26 -9.14 1.46
N PHE A 99 6.96 -9.65 2.47
CA PHE A 99 6.49 -9.57 3.85
C PHE A 99 6.94 -8.23 4.45
N TRP A 100 5.99 -7.32 4.70
CA TRP A 100 6.25 -5.99 5.26
C TRP A 100 5.15 -5.63 6.26
N GLN A 101 5.50 -5.65 7.55
CA GLN A 101 4.51 -5.40 8.60
C GLN A 101 4.14 -3.91 8.69
N PRO A 102 2.83 -3.57 8.68
CA PRO A 102 2.40 -2.21 8.95
C PRO A 102 2.77 -1.83 10.38
N LYS A 103 3.05 -0.54 10.60
CA LYS A 103 3.30 -0.02 11.95
C LYS A 103 2.03 0.02 12.79
N ARG A 104 0.86 0.17 12.16
CA ARG A 104 -0.47 0.20 12.77
C ARG A 104 -1.51 -0.32 11.77
N ILE A 105 -2.58 -0.90 12.30
CA ILE A 105 -3.79 -1.29 11.57
C ILE A 105 -4.95 -0.60 12.30
N TYR A 106 -5.71 0.23 11.59
CA TYR A 106 -6.81 1.02 12.15
C TYR A 106 -8.14 0.52 11.57
N ILE A 107 -8.83 -0.36 12.31
CA ILE A 107 -10.13 -0.89 11.92
C ILE A 107 -11.20 0.01 12.54
N ASP A 108 -11.85 0.83 11.70
CA ASP A 108 -12.97 1.67 12.09
C ASP A 108 -14.29 0.98 11.70
N LEU A 109 -15.17 0.78 12.68
CA LEU A 109 -16.47 0.11 12.53
C LEU A 109 -17.64 1.09 12.56
N ALA A 110 -17.39 2.35 12.93
CA ALA A 110 -18.40 3.36 13.21
C ALA A 110 -18.91 4.07 11.95
#